data_AF-A0A838WJ92-F1
#
_entry.id   AF-A0A838WJ92-F1
#
_cell.length_a   1.000
_cell.length_b   1.000
_cell.length_c   1.000
_cell.angle_alpha   90.00
_cell.angle_beta   90.00
_cell.angle_gamma   90.00
#
_symmetry.space_group_name_H-M   'P 1'
#
loop_
_entity.id
_entity.type
_entity.pdbx_description
1 polymer ?
#
loop_
_entity_poly.entity_id
_entity_poly.type
_entity_poly.pdbx_seq_one_letter_code
_entity_poly.pdbx_strand_id
1 'polypeptide(L)'
;ENPLFGHPNVVCTPHLGASTTEAQENVALQVAEQMSDYLIRGAISNAINFPSITAEEAPKLKPFIALAERLGSFAGQLTESGIKEVRITYEGGVAGLKIKALTASAIAGLLRPLLQDVNVVSAPIVAKERGIVVEETTRAAEGDFESLITLTVVTETQERSISGTVFND
;
A
#
# COMPACT_ATOMS: atom_id res chain seq x y z
N GLU A 1 -18.09 5.62 37.61
CA GLU A 1 -16.98 6.08 38.46
C GLU A 1 -15.90 5.00 38.50
N ASN A 2 -14.61 5.38 38.54
CA ASN A 2 -13.52 4.40 38.65
C ASN A 2 -13.27 4.11 40.14
N PRO A 3 -13.33 2.84 40.60
CA PRO A 3 -13.20 2.47 42.01
C PRO A 3 -11.82 2.79 42.63
N LEU A 4 -10.82 3.11 41.80
CA LEU A 4 -9.47 3.47 42.25
C LEU A 4 -9.33 4.96 42.60
N PHE A 5 -10.27 5.81 42.17
CA PHE A 5 -10.19 7.24 42.44
C PHE A 5 -10.48 7.51 43.92
N GLY A 6 -9.54 8.13 44.62
CA GLY A 6 -9.63 8.43 46.06
C GLY A 6 -9.07 7.32 46.98
N HIS A 7 -8.58 6.21 46.45
CA HIS A 7 -7.95 5.17 47.26
C HIS A 7 -6.57 5.63 47.79
N PRO A 8 -6.27 5.52 49.10
CA PRO A 8 -5.09 6.14 49.72
C PRO A 8 -3.74 5.62 49.20
N ASN A 9 -3.71 4.39 48.67
CA ASN A 9 -2.51 3.75 48.13
C ASN A 9 -2.37 3.86 46.61
N VAL A 10 -3.20 4.67 45.93
CA VAL A 10 -3.19 4.80 44.47
C VAL A 10 -3.12 6.27 44.08
N VAL A 11 -2.07 6.63 43.33
CA VAL A 11 -1.94 7.96 42.71
C VAL A 11 -2.32 7.84 41.23
N CYS A 12 -3.37 8.56 40.82
CA CYS A 12 -3.80 8.62 39.43
C CYS A 12 -3.34 9.95 38.80
N THR A 13 -2.74 9.88 37.61
CA THR A 13 -2.49 11.06 36.77
C THR A 13 -3.23 10.90 35.44
N PRO A 14 -3.86 11.95 34.90
CA PRO A 14 -4.65 11.87 33.66
C PRO A 14 -3.74 11.84 32.42
N HIS A 15 -3.09 10.71 32.17
CA HIS A 15 -2.21 10.49 31.01
C HIS A 15 -1.13 11.58 30.82
N LEU A 16 -0.59 12.13 31.92
CA LEU A 16 0.37 13.25 31.85
C LEU A 16 1.79 12.85 31.40
N GLY A 17 2.03 11.57 31.15
CA GLY A 17 3.38 11.04 30.85
C GLY A 17 4.04 11.63 29.61
N ALA A 18 3.26 12.03 28.60
CA ALA A 18 3.75 12.69 27.39
C ALA A 18 3.34 14.19 27.32
N SER A 19 2.77 14.74 28.39
CA SER A 19 2.27 16.11 28.45
C SER A 19 3.34 17.12 28.90
N THR A 20 4.60 16.92 28.48
CA THR A 20 5.68 17.89 28.69
C THR A 20 5.98 18.61 27.38
N THR A 21 6.47 19.85 27.47
CA THR A 21 6.83 20.65 26.29
C THR A 21 7.89 19.93 25.45
N GLU A 22 8.89 19.33 26.09
CA GLU A 22 9.98 18.61 25.43
C GLU A 22 9.48 17.39 24.66
N ALA A 23 8.52 16.64 25.23
CA ALA A 23 7.94 15.50 24.54
C ALA A 23 7.13 15.95 23.31
N GLN A 24 6.34 17.01 23.42
CA GLN A 24 5.56 17.54 22.31
C GLN A 24 6.45 18.14 21.20
N GLU A 25 7.52 18.86 21.56
CA GLU A 25 8.49 19.41 20.60
C GLU A 25 9.19 18.31 19.81
N ASN A 26 9.64 17.25 20.48
CA ASN A 26 10.29 16.12 19.82
C ASN A 26 9.33 15.40 18.84
N VAL A 27 8.08 15.19 19.24
CA VAL A 27 7.06 14.61 18.36
C VAL A 27 6.78 15.52 17.17
N ALA A 28 6.66 16.83 17.39
CA ALA A 28 6.43 17.78 16.31
C ALA A 28 7.58 17.80 15.29
N LEU A 29 8.83 17.81 15.76
CA LEU A 29 10.01 17.75 14.91
C LEU A 29 10.03 16.44 14.10
N GLN A 30 9.78 15.30 14.76
CA GLN A 30 9.76 14.00 14.12
C GLN A 30 8.71 13.92 13.00
N VAL A 31 7.50 14.46 13.23
CA VAL A 31 6.45 14.50 12.20
C VAL A 31 6.85 15.44 11.05
N ALA A 32 7.45 16.59 11.35
CA ALA A 32 7.91 17.52 10.33
C ALA A 32 9.01 16.92 9.44
N GLU A 33 9.97 16.20 10.03
CA GLU A 33 11.02 15.48 9.30
C GLU A 33 10.45 14.38 8.43
N GLN A 34 9.50 13.57 8.94
CA GLN A 34 8.82 12.54 8.17
C GLN A 34 8.07 13.11 6.96
N MET A 35 7.40 14.26 7.14
CA MET A 35 6.72 14.94 6.04
C MET A 35 7.70 15.48 5.01
N SER A 36 8.81 16.07 5.44
CA SER A 36 9.87 16.55 4.56
C SER A 36 10.49 15.41 3.75
N ASP A 37 10.84 14.30 4.40
CA ASP A 37 11.43 13.12 3.76
C ASP A 37 10.49 12.50 2.71
N TYR A 38 9.20 12.41 3.03
CA TYR A 38 8.20 11.93 2.07
C TYR A 38 8.07 12.85 0.86
N LEU A 39 7.90 14.16 1.08
CA LEU A 39 7.63 15.11 0.01
C LEU A 39 8.85 15.35 -0.91
N ILE A 40 10.06 15.30 -0.35
CA ILE A 40 11.30 15.60 -1.08
C ILE A 40 11.93 14.33 -1.65
N ARG A 41 11.98 13.24 -0.88
CA ARG A 41 12.72 12.01 -1.24
C ARG A 41 11.83 10.82 -1.53
N GLY A 42 10.53 10.91 -1.24
CA GLY A 42 9.59 9.78 -1.36
C GLY A 42 9.79 8.71 -0.28
N ALA A 43 10.59 8.99 0.76
CA ALA A 43 10.83 8.06 1.85
C ALA A 43 9.62 8.03 2.79
N ILE A 44 9.20 6.83 3.18
CA ILE A 44 8.09 6.59 4.09
C ILE A 44 8.63 5.85 5.30
N SER A 45 8.52 6.47 6.47
CA SER A 45 8.86 5.85 7.75
C SER A 45 7.68 5.93 8.71
N ASN A 46 7.57 4.96 9.61
CA ASN A 46 6.53 4.90 10.65
C ASN A 46 5.08 5.01 10.13
N ALA A 47 4.85 4.61 8.87
CA ALA A 47 3.49 4.51 8.34
C ALA A 47 2.74 3.35 9.03
N ILE A 48 1.54 3.64 9.52
CA ILE A 48 0.72 2.66 10.25
C ILE A 48 0.14 1.61 9.29
N ASN A 49 -0.18 2.02 8.08
CA ASN A 49 -1.03 1.31 7.13
C ASN A 49 -0.42 1.22 5.72
N PHE A 50 0.86 1.57 5.58
CA PHE A 50 1.61 1.46 4.33
C PHE A 50 3.02 0.96 4.66
N PRO A 51 3.66 0.14 3.80
CA PRO A 51 5.02 -0.32 4.05
C PRO A 51 6.00 0.86 4.12
N SER A 52 7.00 0.75 5.00
CA SER A 52 8.12 1.68 5.02
C SER A 52 8.95 1.56 3.74
N ILE A 53 9.35 2.70 3.19
CA ILE A 53 10.13 2.85 1.96
C ILE A 53 11.31 3.76 2.28
N THR A 54 12.54 3.29 2.07
CA THR A 54 13.72 4.13 2.26
C THR A 54 13.91 5.10 1.09
N ALA A 55 14.71 6.15 1.28
CA ALA A 55 15.06 7.07 0.19
C ALA A 55 15.80 6.39 -0.98
N GLU A 56 16.49 5.27 -0.72
CA GLU A 56 17.17 4.48 -1.76
C GLU A 56 16.20 3.54 -2.52
N GLU A 57 15.16 3.05 -1.83
CA GLU A 57 14.12 2.19 -2.42
C GLU A 57 13.13 3.02 -3.26
N ALA A 58 12.82 4.25 -2.84
CA ALA A 58 11.77 5.07 -3.45
C ALA A 58 11.96 5.29 -4.97
N PRO A 59 13.15 5.67 -5.50
CA PRO A 59 13.36 5.83 -6.93
C PRO A 59 13.17 4.53 -7.72
N LYS A 60 13.57 3.39 -7.15
CA LYS A 60 13.44 2.07 -7.79
C LYS A 60 11.98 1.61 -7.82
N LEU A 61 11.22 1.90 -6.76
CA LEU A 61 9.84 1.45 -6.61
C LEU A 61 8.83 2.33 -7.36
N LYS A 62 9.09 3.64 -7.45
CA LYS A 62 8.22 4.63 -8.08
C LYS A 62 7.71 4.25 -9.48
N PRO A 63 8.55 3.82 -10.45
CA PRO A 63 8.05 3.47 -11.77
C PRO A 63 7.17 2.21 -11.75
N PHE A 64 7.46 1.24 -10.89
CA PHE A 64 6.63 0.04 -10.73
C PHE A 64 5.31 0.33 -10.01
N ILE A 65 5.27 1.28 -9.07
CA ILE A 65 4.02 1.77 -8.47
C ILE A 65 3.12 2.36 -9.58
N ALA A 66 3.67 3.24 -10.41
CA ALA A 66 2.93 3.85 -11.51
C ALA A 66 2.46 2.81 -12.53
N LEU A 67 3.29 1.80 -12.83
CA LEU A 67 2.91 0.68 -13.69
C LEU A 67 1.75 -0.13 -13.08
N ALA A 68 1.86 -0.53 -11.81
CA ALA A 68 0.85 -1.30 -11.11
C ALA A 68 -0.50 -0.56 -11.07
N GLU A 69 -0.49 0.74 -10.76
CA GLU A 69 -1.67 1.60 -10.78
C GLU A 69 -2.31 1.68 -12.17
N ARG A 70 -1.50 1.80 -13.24
CA ARG A 70 -1.98 1.84 -14.63
C ARG A 70 -2.57 0.51 -15.07
N LEU A 71 -1.92 -0.62 -14.74
CA LEU A 71 -2.46 -1.96 -15.00
C LEU A 71 -3.81 -2.11 -14.30
N GLY A 72 -3.88 -1.77 -13.01
CA GLY A 72 -5.12 -1.75 -12.24
C GLY A 72 -6.21 -0.93 -12.92
N SER A 73 -5.94 0.35 -13.20
CA SER A 73 -6.90 1.27 -13.83
C SER A 73 -7.38 0.78 -15.18
N PHE A 74 -6.49 0.23 -16.00
CA PHE A 74 -6.84 -0.35 -17.29
C PHE A 74 -7.76 -1.56 -17.14
N ALA A 75 -7.43 -2.52 -16.27
CA ALA A 75 -8.31 -3.66 -16.00
C ALA A 75 -9.65 -3.23 -15.42
N GLY A 76 -9.67 -2.26 -14.51
CA GLY A 76 -10.88 -1.77 -13.84
C GLY A 76 -11.85 -1.13 -14.81
N GLN A 77 -11.36 -0.31 -15.75
CA GLN A 77 -12.19 0.28 -16.81
C GLN A 77 -12.79 -0.75 -17.76
N LEU A 78 -12.13 -1.91 -17.93
CA LEU A 78 -12.60 -3.00 -18.80
C LEU A 78 -13.47 -4.03 -18.06
N THR A 79 -13.70 -3.85 -16.76
CA THR A 79 -14.43 -4.78 -15.92
C THR A 79 -15.86 -4.29 -15.71
N GLU A 80 -16.82 -5.04 -16.25
CA GLU A 80 -18.26 -4.71 -16.19
C GLU A 80 -19.03 -5.58 -15.18
N SER A 81 -18.45 -6.69 -14.73
CA SER A 81 -19.06 -7.67 -13.82
C SER A 81 -18.33 -7.73 -12.48
N GLY A 82 -18.97 -8.33 -11.47
CA GLY A 82 -18.41 -8.47 -10.12
C GLY A 82 -17.07 -9.20 -10.13
N ILE A 83 -16.06 -8.61 -9.48
CA ILE A 83 -14.73 -9.19 -9.31
C ILE A 83 -14.79 -10.21 -8.18
N LYS A 84 -14.32 -11.43 -8.42
CA LYS A 84 -14.19 -12.49 -7.40
C LYS A 84 -12.77 -12.58 -6.87
N GLU A 85 -11.79 -12.48 -7.77
CA GLU A 85 -10.39 -12.71 -7.46
C GLU A 85 -9.50 -11.80 -8.31
N VAL A 86 -8.41 -11.36 -7.71
CA VAL A 86 -7.35 -10.58 -8.33
C VAL A 86 -6.04 -11.29 -8.03
N ARG A 87 -5.37 -11.79 -9.06
CA ARG A 87 -4.03 -12.38 -8.94
C ARG A 87 -3.00 -11.41 -9.48
N ILE A 88 -1.92 -11.23 -8.74
CA ILE A 88 -0.80 -10.40 -9.17
C ILE A 88 0.47 -11.23 -9.12
N THR A 89 1.07 -11.43 -10.29
CA THR A 89 2.33 -12.14 -10.44
C THR A 89 3.45 -11.13 -10.65
N TYR A 90 4.47 -11.19 -9.80
CA TYR A 90 5.71 -10.43 -9.86
C TYR A 90 6.85 -11.34 -10.30
N GLU A 91 7.48 -11.04 -11.43
CA GLU A 91 8.50 -11.89 -12.02
C GLU A 91 9.82 -11.12 -12.17
N GLY A 92 10.94 -11.76 -11.82
CA GLY A 92 12.27 -11.16 -11.95
C GLY A 92 12.58 -10.10 -10.90
N GLY A 93 13.24 -9.01 -11.29
CA GLY A 93 13.76 -7.99 -10.38
C GLY A 93 12.68 -7.33 -9.49
N VAL A 94 11.48 -7.12 -10.03
CA VAL A 94 10.34 -6.54 -9.29
C VAL A 94 9.86 -7.43 -8.14
N ALA A 95 10.07 -8.75 -8.22
CA ALA A 95 9.70 -9.69 -7.16
C ALA A 95 10.51 -9.49 -5.87
N GLY A 96 11.70 -8.88 -5.96
CA GLY A 96 12.54 -8.53 -4.81
C GLY A 96 12.23 -7.17 -4.18
N LEU A 97 11.28 -6.41 -4.73
CA LEU A 97 10.90 -5.08 -4.22
C LEU A 97 9.81 -5.18 -3.14
N LYS A 98 9.31 -4.01 -2.68
CA LYS A 98 8.18 -3.93 -1.75
C LYS A 98 6.86 -4.26 -2.45
N ILE A 99 6.64 -5.54 -2.78
CA ILE A 99 5.47 -5.99 -3.56
C ILE A 99 4.14 -5.57 -2.94
N LYS A 100 4.03 -5.48 -1.61
CA LYS A 100 2.80 -4.99 -0.95
C LYS A 100 2.37 -3.59 -1.38
N ALA A 101 3.34 -2.69 -1.63
CA ALA A 101 3.05 -1.35 -2.14
C ALA A 101 2.53 -1.41 -3.58
N LEU A 102 3.09 -2.33 -4.38
CA LEU A 102 2.67 -2.57 -5.76
C LEU A 102 1.27 -3.17 -5.81
N THR A 103 0.98 -4.17 -4.96
CA THR A 103 -0.34 -4.79 -4.84
C THR A 103 -1.39 -3.76 -4.46
N ALA A 104 -1.12 -2.97 -3.42
CA ALA A 104 -1.99 -1.90 -2.98
C ALA A 104 -2.27 -0.87 -4.08
N SER A 105 -1.25 -0.54 -4.89
CA SER A 105 -1.38 0.38 -6.03
C SER A 105 -2.19 -0.22 -7.18
N ALA A 106 -1.98 -1.50 -7.52
CA ALA A 106 -2.75 -2.21 -8.52
C ALA A 106 -4.23 -2.34 -8.14
N ILE A 107 -4.53 -2.71 -6.89
CA ILE A 107 -5.91 -2.82 -6.40
C ILE A 107 -6.57 -1.43 -6.36
N ALA A 108 -5.85 -0.40 -5.90
CA ALA A 108 -6.39 0.96 -5.92
C ALA A 108 -6.72 1.41 -7.35
N GLY A 109 -5.82 1.16 -8.30
CA GLY A 109 -6.06 1.40 -9.72
C GLY A 109 -7.29 0.65 -10.22
N LEU A 110 -7.42 -0.64 -9.89
CA LEU A 110 -8.52 -1.51 -10.30
C LEU A 110 -9.88 -1.04 -9.78
N LEU A 111 -9.94 -0.60 -8.53
CA LEU A 111 -11.20 -0.28 -7.86
C LEU A 111 -11.64 1.17 -8.07
N ARG A 112 -10.73 2.12 -8.31
CA ARG A 112 -11.07 3.55 -8.50
C ARG A 112 -12.08 3.83 -9.62
N PRO A 113 -12.05 3.17 -10.79
CA PRO A 113 -13.08 3.35 -11.81
C PRO A 113 -14.48 2.92 -11.36
N LEU A 114 -14.54 2.00 -10.41
CA LEU A 114 -15.77 1.37 -9.93
C LEU A 114 -16.32 2.04 -8.66
N LEU A 115 -15.45 2.69 -7.88
CA LEU A 115 -15.72 3.18 -6.52
C LEU A 115 -15.17 4.58 -6.31
N GLN A 116 -15.96 5.42 -5.64
CA GLN A 116 -15.49 6.72 -5.14
C GLN A 116 -14.57 6.51 -3.91
N ASP A 117 -13.59 7.39 -3.75
CA ASP A 117 -12.70 7.52 -2.58
C ASP A 117 -11.77 6.33 -2.25
N VAL A 118 -11.45 5.47 -3.22
CA VAL A 118 -10.43 4.42 -3.02
C VAL A 118 -9.01 4.95 -3.28
N ASN A 119 -8.17 4.88 -2.24
CA ASN A 119 -6.74 5.17 -2.32
C ASN A 119 -5.89 3.92 -2.01
N VAL A 120 -4.56 4.04 -2.20
CA VAL A 120 -3.60 2.93 -2.02
C VAL A 120 -3.60 2.34 -0.60
N VAL A 121 -3.98 3.10 0.42
CA VAL A 121 -4.05 2.62 1.80
C VAL A 121 -5.33 1.83 2.04
N SER A 122 -6.47 2.35 1.56
CA SER A 122 -7.78 1.73 1.74
C SER A 122 -8.01 0.52 0.84
N ALA A 123 -7.37 0.46 -0.34
CA ALA A 123 -7.69 -0.48 -1.39
C ALA A 123 -7.66 -1.96 -0.98
N PRO A 124 -6.64 -2.46 -0.24
CA PRO A 124 -6.64 -3.85 0.22
C PRO A 124 -7.80 -4.18 1.16
N ILE A 125 -8.18 -3.22 2.02
CA ILE A 125 -9.29 -3.40 2.97
C ILE A 125 -10.62 -3.42 2.23
N VAL A 126 -10.82 -2.46 1.31
CA VAL A 126 -12.04 -2.38 0.48
C VAL A 126 -12.22 -3.63 -0.37
N ALA A 127 -11.14 -4.16 -0.95
CA ALA A 127 -11.19 -5.43 -1.70
C ALA A 127 -11.66 -6.58 -0.81
N LYS A 128 -11.09 -6.72 0.39
CA LYS A 128 -11.46 -7.75 1.36
C LYS A 128 -12.91 -7.64 1.83
N GLU A 129 -13.38 -6.44 2.16
CA GLU A 129 -14.77 -6.19 2.59
C GLU A 129 -15.80 -6.53 1.50
N ARG A 130 -15.38 -6.44 0.23
CA ARG A 130 -16.19 -6.83 -0.93
C ARG A 130 -16.07 -8.31 -1.29
N GLY A 131 -15.34 -9.10 -0.51
CA GLY A 131 -15.12 -10.52 -0.76
C GLY A 131 -14.21 -10.82 -1.95
N ILE A 132 -13.44 -9.83 -2.41
CA ILE A 132 -12.45 -10.02 -3.49
C ILE A 132 -11.23 -10.71 -2.89
N VAL A 133 -10.91 -11.90 -3.42
CA VAL A 133 -9.68 -12.62 -3.07
C VAL A 133 -8.50 -11.94 -3.77
N VAL A 134 -7.44 -11.65 -3.03
CA VAL A 134 -6.21 -11.08 -3.60
C VAL A 134 -5.09 -12.08 -3.41
N GLU A 135 -4.50 -12.55 -4.50
CA GLU A 135 -3.34 -13.43 -4.48
C GLU A 135 -2.10 -12.71 -5.01
N GLU A 136 -1.00 -12.88 -4.30
CA GLU A 136 0.33 -12.39 -4.70
C GLU A 136 1.21 -13.59 -5.01
N THR A 137 1.81 -13.62 -6.20
CA THR A 137 2.76 -14.66 -6.60
C THR A 137 4.07 -14.02 -6.99
N THR A 138 5.19 -14.55 -6.50
CA THR A 138 6.54 -14.15 -6.92
C THR A 138 7.22 -15.28 -7.67
N ARG A 139 7.87 -14.99 -8.80
CA ARG A 139 8.63 -15.96 -9.60
C ARG A 139 9.99 -15.41 -10.00
N ALA A 140 10.93 -16.32 -10.26
CA ALA A 140 12.13 -15.96 -11.00
C ALA A 140 11.77 -15.51 -12.42
N ALA A 141 12.63 -14.73 -13.07
CA ALA A 141 12.39 -14.34 -14.46
C ALA A 141 12.38 -15.57 -15.37
N GLU A 142 11.31 -15.75 -16.14
CA GLU A 142 11.12 -16.91 -17.04
C GLU A 142 10.98 -16.49 -18.52
N GLY A 143 11.24 -15.22 -18.87
CA GLY A 143 11.09 -14.70 -20.24
C GLY A 143 12.03 -13.53 -20.59
N ASP A 144 11.69 -12.79 -21.65
CA ASP A 144 12.57 -11.76 -22.23
C ASP A 144 12.70 -10.47 -21.39
N PHE A 145 11.88 -10.31 -20.34
CA PHE A 145 11.86 -9.12 -19.49
C PHE A 145 12.53 -9.38 -18.14
N GLU A 146 13.43 -8.49 -17.73
CA GLU A 146 14.09 -8.57 -16.41
C GLU A 146 13.11 -8.39 -15.24
N SER A 147 12.01 -7.67 -15.46
CA SER A 147 10.96 -7.44 -14.46
C SER A 147 9.60 -7.37 -15.14
N LEU A 148 8.65 -8.19 -14.71
CA LEU A 148 7.30 -8.22 -15.26
C LEU A 148 6.27 -8.23 -14.12
N ILE A 149 5.22 -7.41 -14.27
CA ILE A 149 4.04 -7.47 -13.41
C ILE A 149 2.87 -7.93 -14.27
N THR A 150 2.22 -9.02 -13.86
CA THR A 150 1.00 -9.53 -14.49
C THR A 150 -0.16 -9.41 -13.52
N LEU A 151 -1.19 -8.66 -13.90
CA LEU A 151 -2.46 -8.54 -13.18
C LEU A 151 -3.51 -9.38 -13.89
N THR A 152 -4.08 -10.34 -13.17
CA THR A 152 -5.20 -11.16 -13.63
C THR A 152 -6.44 -10.85 -12.80
N VAL A 153 -7.54 -10.51 -13.46
CA VAL A 153 -8.82 -10.21 -12.84
C VAL A 153 -9.81 -11.30 -13.23
N VAL A 154 -10.32 -12.01 -12.23
CA VAL A 154 -11.34 -13.05 -12.38
C VAL A 154 -12.67 -12.45 -11.93
N THR A 155 -13.64 -12.49 -12.84
CA THR A 155 -14.99 -11.99 -12.62
C THR A 155 -15.98 -13.16 -12.60
N GLU A 156 -17.26 -12.86 -12.45
CA GLU A 156 -18.32 -13.86 -12.60
C GLU A 156 -18.37 -14.51 -13.98
N THR A 157 -17.94 -13.80 -15.03
CA THR A 157 -18.18 -14.18 -16.43
C THR A 157 -16.93 -14.47 -17.23
N GLN A 158 -15.77 -13.96 -16.81
CA GLN A 158 -14.51 -14.07 -17.56
C GLN A 158 -13.28 -13.91 -16.66
N GLU A 159 -12.15 -14.38 -17.18
CA GLU A 159 -10.81 -14.10 -16.68
C GLU A 159 -10.04 -13.29 -17.72
N ARG A 160 -9.36 -12.22 -17.29
CA ARG A 160 -8.48 -11.42 -18.15
C ARG A 160 -7.15 -11.16 -17.46
N SER A 161 -6.07 -11.27 -18.21
CA SER A 161 -4.72 -10.96 -17.75
C SER A 161 -4.11 -9.83 -18.57
N ILE A 162 -3.41 -8.92 -17.90
CA ILE A 162 -2.63 -7.86 -18.51
C ILE A 162 -1.27 -7.78 -17.83
N SER A 163 -0.23 -7.61 -18.63
CA SER A 163 1.15 -7.57 -18.14
C SER A 163 1.84 -6.29 -18.57
N GLY A 164 2.78 -5.85 -17.76
CA GLY A 164 3.61 -4.71 -18.10
C GLY A 164 4.97 -4.76 -17.44
N THR A 165 5.89 -4.00 -18.02
CA THR A 165 7.29 -3.90 -17.58
C THR A 165 7.73 -2.44 -17.58
N VAL A 166 8.83 -2.15 -16.89
CA VAL A 166 9.50 -0.85 -16.89
C VAL A 166 10.90 -1.08 -17.46
N PHE A 167 11.24 -0.35 -18.51
CA PHE A 167 12.61 -0.30 -19.02
C PHE A 167 13.37 0.84 -18.33
N ASN A 168 14.66 0.62 -18.09
CA ASN A 168 15.56 1.73 -17.78
C ASN A 168 15.92 2.39 -19.12
N ASP A 169 15.60 3.68 -19.27
CA ASP A 169 16.24 4.55 -20.26
C ASP A 169 17.59 5.05 -19.74
#